data_AF-A0A2A4P4A2-F1
#
_entry.id   AF-A0A2A4P4A2-F1
#
_cell.length_a   1.000
_cell.length_b   1.000
_cell.length_c   1.000
_cell.angle_alpha   90.00
_cell.angle_beta   90.00
_cell.angle_gamma   90.00
#
_symmetry.space_group_name_H-M   'P 1'
#
loop_
_entity.id
_entity.type
_entity.pdbx_description
1 polymer ?
#
loop_
_entity_poly.entity_id
_entity_poly.type
_entity_poly.pdbx_seq_one_letter_code
_entity_poly.pdbx_strand_id
1 'polypeptide(L)'
;MDSSQAPYNWNQTMFPIIQGGIYPELRKNSVEEMVPYSTCGIGIGGLAVGEDKMAMFENIAMLDELLPEDQPRYLMGVGRPTDLVRAVQNGMDMFDCVLPTRNGRNGQLFTSQGVINIQNSRYLDDFSCVDKECNCHLCNDYTKAYLRHLFNINEMLGLRLASMHNITYYMLLMETIRKKINEGEFSKWSVNYLNKYSNDQRM
;
A
#
# COMPACT_ATOMS: atom_id res chain seq x y z
N MET A 1 30.72 6.65 -9.65
CA MET A 1 30.01 6.02 -10.79
C MET A 1 29.47 7.09 -11.77
N ASP A 2 30.14 8.23 -11.90
CA ASP A 2 29.61 9.44 -12.56
C ASP A 2 30.25 9.74 -13.92
N SER A 3 30.58 8.69 -14.69
CA SER A 3 31.25 8.86 -15.99
C SER A 3 30.47 8.32 -17.19
N SER A 4 29.23 7.85 -17.01
CA SER A 4 28.39 7.43 -18.13
C SER A 4 27.51 8.59 -18.58
N GLN A 5 27.63 8.96 -19.87
CA GLN A 5 26.68 9.84 -20.53
C GLN A 5 25.25 9.31 -20.31
N ALA A 6 24.35 10.17 -19.83
CA ALA A 6 22.97 9.77 -19.60
C ALA A 6 22.37 9.22 -20.92
N PRO A 7 21.78 8.01 -20.92
CA PRO A 7 21.26 7.39 -22.13
C PRO A 7 20.03 8.12 -22.71
N TYR A 8 19.45 9.06 -21.95
CA TYR A 8 18.25 9.79 -22.32
C TYR A 8 18.42 11.30 -22.06
N ASN A 9 17.65 12.11 -22.79
CA ASN A 9 17.64 13.59 -22.67
C ASN A 9 16.84 14.10 -21.45
N TRP A 10 16.62 13.27 -20.43
CA TRP A 10 15.94 13.64 -19.19
C TRP A 10 16.69 13.15 -17.97
N ASN A 11 16.54 13.88 -16.87
CA ASN A 11 17.18 13.54 -15.61
C ASN A 11 16.62 12.22 -15.07
N GLN A 12 17.50 11.40 -14.50
CA GLN A 12 17.16 10.13 -13.88
C GLN A 12 17.60 10.14 -12.42
N THR A 13 16.93 9.32 -11.62
CA THR A 13 17.09 9.23 -10.17
C THR A 13 17.35 7.75 -9.85
N MET A 14 18.35 7.46 -9.02
CA MET A 14 18.77 6.10 -8.71
C MET A 14 18.53 5.79 -7.24
N PHE A 15 17.74 4.77 -6.96
CA PHE A 15 17.51 4.28 -5.61
C PHE A 15 18.31 2.98 -5.43
N PRO A 16 19.36 2.93 -4.59
CA PRO A 16 19.96 1.66 -4.20
C PRO A 16 18.95 0.86 -3.38
N ILE A 17 19.06 -0.47 -3.38
CA ILE A 17 18.07 -1.36 -2.76
C ILE A 17 18.73 -2.18 -1.66
N ILE A 18 18.25 -2.00 -0.42
CA ILE A 18 18.64 -2.83 0.72
C ILE A 18 18.08 -4.24 0.57
N GLN A 19 18.96 -5.23 0.69
CA GLN A 19 18.67 -6.66 0.64
C GLN A 19 19.08 -7.33 1.97
N GLY A 20 18.90 -8.66 2.06
CA GLY A 20 19.27 -9.44 3.25
C GLY A 20 18.15 -10.32 3.81
N GLY A 21 16.98 -10.36 3.16
CA GLY A 21 15.84 -11.16 3.60
C GLY A 21 15.37 -10.76 5.00
N ILE A 22 15.09 -11.75 5.85
CA ILE A 22 14.70 -11.51 7.26
C ILE A 22 15.90 -11.43 8.22
N TYR A 23 17.15 -11.50 7.72
CA TYR A 23 18.35 -11.61 8.54
C TYR A 23 18.94 -10.23 8.87
N PRO A 24 18.90 -9.78 10.15
CA PRO A 24 19.32 -8.43 10.53
C PRO A 24 20.76 -8.10 10.14
N GLU A 25 21.69 -9.04 10.34
CA GLU A 25 23.11 -8.84 10.04
C GLU A 25 23.38 -8.67 8.54
N LEU A 26 22.66 -9.40 7.68
CA LEU A 26 22.78 -9.22 6.23
C LEU A 26 22.20 -7.88 5.77
N ARG A 27 21.12 -7.42 6.42
CA ARG A 27 20.55 -6.09 6.15
C ARG A 27 21.49 -4.97 6.58
N LYS A 28 22.13 -5.07 7.75
CA LYS A 28 23.14 -4.09 8.20
C LYS A 28 24.29 -3.99 7.21
N ASN A 29 24.85 -5.11 6.77
CA ASN A 29 25.89 -5.13 5.75
C ASN A 29 25.41 -4.46 4.45
N SER A 30 24.17 -4.76 4.02
CA SER A 30 23.58 -4.12 2.84
C SER A 30 23.39 -2.61 3.04
N VAL A 31 23.04 -2.14 4.23
CA VAL A 31 22.90 -0.71 4.54
C VAL A 31 24.25 -0.02 4.41
N GLU A 32 25.30 -0.57 5.03
CA GLU A 32 26.66 0.00 4.96
C GLU A 32 27.16 0.16 3.52
N GLU A 33 26.87 -0.82 2.65
CA GLU A 33 27.28 -0.78 1.24
C GLU A 33 26.42 0.16 0.37
N MET A 34 25.13 0.31 0.68
CA MET A 34 24.17 0.98 -0.20
C MET A 34 23.94 2.45 0.15
N VAL A 35 24.00 2.83 1.43
CA VAL A 35 23.80 4.22 1.89
C VAL A 35 24.69 5.23 1.18
N PRO A 36 25.99 4.96 0.89
CA PRO A 36 26.83 5.89 0.13
C PRO A 36 26.29 6.26 -1.26
N TYR A 37 25.39 5.46 -1.83
CA TYR A 37 24.75 5.71 -3.13
C TYR A 37 23.34 6.31 -3.03
N SER A 38 22.79 6.45 -1.83
CA SER A 38 21.45 6.99 -1.58
C SER A 38 21.45 8.52 -1.65
N THR A 39 21.49 9.06 -2.87
CA THR A 39 21.50 10.52 -3.11
C THR A 39 20.11 11.13 -3.23
N CYS A 40 19.09 10.30 -3.46
CA CYS A 40 17.73 10.73 -3.75
C CYS A 40 16.65 9.82 -3.16
N GLY A 41 17.04 8.86 -2.33
CA GLY A 41 16.18 7.86 -1.73
C GLY A 41 16.76 6.47 -1.76
N ILE A 42 16.13 5.57 -0.99
CA ILE A 42 16.58 4.20 -0.81
C ILE A 42 15.40 3.22 -0.90
N GLY A 43 15.58 2.14 -1.65
CA GLY A 43 14.64 1.04 -1.76
C GLY A 43 14.89 -0.03 -0.71
N ILE A 44 13.83 -0.70 -0.27
CA ILE A 44 13.88 -1.79 0.69
C ILE A 44 13.21 -3.00 0.04
N GLY A 45 14.02 -3.99 -0.32
CA GLY A 45 13.60 -5.20 -1.02
C GLY A 45 13.50 -6.42 -0.11
N GLY A 46 12.87 -7.48 -0.63
CA GLY A 46 12.88 -8.81 -0.03
C GLY A 46 12.14 -8.94 1.31
N LEU A 47 11.09 -8.12 1.51
CA LEU A 47 10.19 -8.18 2.67
C LEU A 47 8.73 -8.50 2.31
N ALA A 48 8.44 -8.69 1.03
CA ALA A 48 7.10 -8.95 0.51
C ALA A 48 6.97 -10.35 -0.14
N VAL A 49 7.86 -11.30 0.21
CA VAL A 49 7.90 -12.65 -0.41
C VAL A 49 7.18 -13.73 0.40
N GLY A 50 6.47 -13.34 1.46
CA GLY A 50 5.67 -14.26 2.29
C GLY A 50 6.27 -14.59 3.65
N GLU A 51 7.26 -13.81 4.10
CA GLU A 51 7.79 -13.91 5.47
C GLU A 51 6.73 -13.59 6.55
N ASP A 52 7.04 -14.01 7.77
CA ASP A 52 6.25 -13.68 8.95
C ASP A 52 6.12 -12.14 9.10
N LYS A 53 4.89 -11.67 9.35
CA LYS A 53 4.61 -10.23 9.45
C LYS A 53 5.41 -9.56 10.56
N MET A 54 5.64 -10.26 11.69
CA MET A 54 6.44 -9.71 12.79
C MET A 54 7.89 -9.51 12.34
N ALA A 55 8.47 -10.51 11.66
CA ALA A 55 9.82 -10.39 11.11
C ALA A 55 9.96 -9.23 10.12
N MET A 56 8.94 -8.98 9.27
CA MET A 56 8.93 -7.81 8.40
C MET A 56 9.00 -6.50 9.21
N PHE A 57 8.14 -6.32 10.20
CA PHE A 57 8.09 -5.08 10.98
C PHE A 57 9.33 -4.88 11.87
N GLU A 58 9.90 -5.95 12.44
CA GLU A 58 11.17 -5.89 13.17
C GLU A 58 12.31 -5.40 12.27
N ASN A 59 12.38 -5.88 11.03
CA ASN A 59 13.38 -5.43 10.07
C ASN A 59 13.16 -3.96 9.67
N ILE A 60 11.92 -3.53 9.43
CA ILE A 60 11.62 -2.13 9.08
C ILE A 60 11.97 -1.19 10.25
N ALA A 61 11.63 -1.57 11.48
CA ALA A 61 11.96 -0.80 12.68
C ALA A 61 13.49 -0.67 12.86
N MET A 62 14.24 -1.75 12.65
CA MET A 62 15.70 -1.69 12.68
C MET A 62 16.27 -0.78 11.58
N LEU A 63 15.70 -0.81 10.37
CA LEU A 63 16.14 0.04 9.27
C LEU A 63 15.85 1.53 9.53
N ASP A 64 14.79 1.86 10.26
CA ASP A 64 14.47 3.24 10.66
C ASP A 64 15.64 3.90 11.42
N GLU A 65 16.34 3.13 12.26
CA GLU A 65 17.50 3.60 13.04
C GLU A 65 18.80 3.74 12.22
N LEU A 66 18.90 3.03 11.08
CA LEU A 66 20.13 2.93 10.31
C LEU A 66 20.13 3.77 9.03
N LEU A 67 18.95 4.08 8.51
CA LEU A 67 18.79 4.77 7.23
C LEU A 67 18.78 6.29 7.40
N PRO A 68 19.40 7.05 6.48
CA PRO A 68 19.43 8.51 6.55
C PRO A 68 18.03 9.11 6.66
N GLU A 69 17.85 10.07 7.57
CA GLU A 69 16.56 10.76 7.80
C GLU A 69 16.18 11.71 6.65
N ASP A 70 17.17 12.19 5.90
CA ASP A 70 17.01 13.15 4.81
C ASP A 70 16.68 12.49 3.46
N GLN A 71 16.56 11.16 3.42
CA GLN A 71 16.34 10.37 2.21
C GLN A 71 15.01 9.60 2.26
N PRO A 72 14.17 9.67 1.21
CA PRO A 72 12.90 8.94 1.19
C PRO A 72 13.12 7.42 1.14
N ARG A 73 12.29 6.69 1.88
CA ARG A 73 12.40 5.23 2.05
C ARG A 73 11.25 4.51 1.34
N TYR A 74 11.61 3.68 0.36
CA TYR A 74 10.66 2.98 -0.51
C TYR A 74 10.55 1.49 -0.15
N LEU A 75 9.42 1.11 0.44
CA LEU A 75 9.12 -0.28 0.79
C LEU A 75 8.43 -0.99 -0.37
N MET A 76 9.15 -1.92 -1.01
CA MET A 76 8.74 -2.54 -2.26
C MET A 76 7.77 -3.71 -2.04
N GLY A 77 6.66 -3.73 -2.77
CA GLY A 77 5.72 -4.85 -2.85
C GLY A 77 4.74 -4.99 -1.68
N VAL A 78 4.77 -4.09 -0.70
CA VAL A 78 3.86 -4.10 0.45
C VAL A 78 2.60 -3.29 0.13
N GLY A 79 1.44 -3.87 0.44
CA GLY A 79 0.20 -3.25 0.00
C GLY A 79 -1.06 -3.60 0.75
N ARG A 80 -1.07 -4.24 1.92
CA ARG A 80 -2.31 -4.29 2.70
C ARG A 80 -2.50 -2.97 3.46
N PRO A 81 -3.72 -2.41 3.56
CA PRO A 81 -3.93 -1.13 4.21
C PRO A 81 -3.33 -1.00 5.62
N THR A 82 -3.44 -2.02 6.46
CA THR A 82 -2.87 -2.06 7.81
C THR A 82 -1.35 -2.21 7.80
N ASP A 83 -0.80 -2.91 6.80
CA ASP A 83 0.65 -3.03 6.64
C ASP A 83 1.26 -1.69 6.21
N LEU A 84 0.57 -0.92 5.34
CA LEU A 84 0.97 0.45 5.00
C LEU A 84 0.98 1.36 6.22
N VAL A 85 -0.09 1.34 7.03
CA VAL A 85 -0.16 2.17 8.25
C VAL A 85 0.98 1.83 9.23
N ARG A 86 1.25 0.54 9.46
CA ARG A 86 2.37 0.11 10.31
C ARG A 86 3.73 0.48 9.72
N ALA A 87 3.91 0.35 8.40
CA ALA A 87 5.16 0.72 7.76
C ALA A 87 5.45 2.23 7.87
N VAL A 88 4.43 3.07 7.71
CA VAL A 88 4.57 4.53 7.94
C VAL A 88 4.90 4.84 9.41
N GLN A 89 4.37 4.07 10.38
CA GLN A 89 4.78 4.20 11.78
C GLN A 89 6.26 3.88 12.01
N ASN A 90 6.91 3.17 11.10
CA ASN A 90 8.33 2.82 11.15
C ASN A 90 9.13 3.54 10.04
N GLY A 91 8.70 4.76 9.67
CA GLY A 91 9.49 5.67 8.85
C GLY A 91 9.55 5.33 7.35
N MET A 92 8.58 4.59 6.81
CA MET A 92 8.49 4.31 5.36
C MET A 92 7.64 5.35 4.62
N ASP A 93 8.09 5.80 3.44
CA ASP A 93 7.51 6.94 2.72
C ASP A 93 6.80 6.54 1.43
N MET A 94 7.33 5.54 0.72
CA MET A 94 6.85 5.12 -0.60
C MET A 94 6.50 3.63 -0.61
N PHE A 95 5.49 3.29 -1.42
CA PHE A 95 4.95 1.93 -1.51
C PHE A 95 4.47 1.63 -2.92
N ASP A 96 4.55 0.36 -3.30
CA ASP A 96 3.92 -0.17 -4.50
C ASP A 96 3.31 -1.55 -4.22
N CYS A 97 2.16 -1.83 -4.83
CA CYS A 97 1.61 -3.18 -4.79
C CYS A 97 0.56 -3.39 -5.88
N VAL A 98 0.51 -4.60 -6.44
CA VAL A 98 -0.55 -5.01 -7.36
C VAL A 98 -1.88 -5.29 -6.67
N LEU A 99 -1.88 -5.43 -5.34
CA LEU A 99 -3.00 -5.88 -4.53
C LEU A 99 -4.33 -5.12 -4.79
N PRO A 100 -4.39 -3.77 -4.82
CA PRO A 100 -5.65 -3.07 -5.09
C PRO A 100 -6.27 -3.46 -6.43
N THR A 101 -5.48 -3.53 -7.51
CA THR A 101 -6.00 -3.85 -8.84
C THR A 101 -6.29 -5.34 -9.01
N ARG A 102 -5.41 -6.21 -8.50
CA ARG A 102 -5.61 -7.67 -8.55
C ARG A 102 -6.87 -8.06 -7.78
N ASN A 103 -7.06 -7.53 -6.58
CA ASN A 103 -8.23 -7.83 -5.76
C ASN A 103 -9.50 -7.21 -6.35
N GLY A 104 -9.40 -6.01 -6.92
CA GLY A 104 -10.51 -5.37 -7.63
C GLY A 104 -11.02 -6.23 -8.78
N ARG A 105 -10.12 -6.77 -9.62
CA ARG A 105 -10.49 -7.71 -10.70
C ARG A 105 -11.08 -9.04 -10.20
N ASN A 106 -10.79 -9.42 -8.96
CA ASN A 106 -11.36 -10.62 -8.33
C ASN A 106 -12.57 -10.30 -7.43
N GLY A 107 -13.18 -9.12 -7.57
CA GLY A 107 -14.40 -8.75 -6.86
C GLY A 107 -14.22 -8.43 -5.37
N GLN A 108 -12.98 -8.33 -4.89
CA GLN A 108 -12.67 -7.93 -3.53
C GLN A 108 -12.41 -6.41 -3.47
N LEU A 109 -13.23 -5.68 -2.72
CA LEU A 109 -13.15 -4.23 -2.60
C LEU A 109 -12.81 -3.80 -1.17
N PHE A 110 -11.94 -2.80 -1.06
CA PHE A 110 -11.60 -2.13 0.19
C PHE A 110 -12.62 -1.02 0.47
N THR A 111 -13.12 -0.94 1.70
CA THR A 111 -14.07 0.11 2.09
C THR A 111 -13.73 0.65 3.47
N SER A 112 -14.27 1.82 3.81
CA SER A 112 -14.24 2.41 5.15
C SER A 112 -14.79 1.48 6.24
N GLN A 113 -15.55 0.44 5.89
CA GLN A 113 -16.10 -0.55 6.83
C GLN A 113 -15.43 -1.93 6.75
N GLY A 114 -14.32 -2.05 6.03
CA GLY A 114 -13.59 -3.31 5.85
C GLY A 114 -13.69 -3.87 4.43
N VAL A 115 -13.15 -5.08 4.25
CA VAL A 115 -13.11 -5.71 2.93
C VAL A 115 -14.42 -6.42 2.60
N ILE A 116 -14.97 -6.15 1.43
CA ILE A 116 -16.14 -6.84 0.89
C ILE A 116 -15.77 -7.70 -0.33
N ASN A 117 -16.56 -8.75 -0.58
CA ASN A 117 -16.51 -9.50 -1.85
C ASN A 117 -17.86 -9.33 -2.56
N ILE A 118 -17.86 -8.60 -3.67
CA ILE A 118 -19.08 -8.15 -4.34
C ILE A 118 -19.92 -9.29 -4.95
N GLN A 119 -19.30 -10.44 -5.23
CA GLN A 119 -19.99 -11.60 -5.81
C GLN A 119 -20.94 -12.28 -4.81
N ASN A 120 -20.79 -12.00 -3.50
CA ASN A 120 -21.63 -12.58 -2.45
C ASN A 120 -23.12 -12.28 -2.71
N SER A 121 -24.00 -13.28 -2.51
CA SER A 121 -25.44 -13.19 -2.75
C SER A 121 -26.13 -12.10 -1.93
N ARG A 122 -25.59 -11.71 -0.77
CA ARG A 122 -26.13 -10.62 0.06
C ARG A 122 -26.22 -9.27 -0.65
N TYR A 123 -25.47 -9.10 -1.75
CA TYR A 123 -25.46 -7.88 -2.54
C TYR A 123 -26.37 -7.93 -3.77
N LEU A 124 -27.19 -8.99 -3.93
CA LEU A 124 -28.09 -9.13 -5.08
C LEU A 124 -29.06 -7.94 -5.22
N ASP A 125 -29.68 -7.54 -4.10
CA ASP A 125 -30.66 -6.45 -4.04
C ASP A 125 -30.17 -5.28 -3.16
N ASP A 126 -28.85 -5.14 -3.01
CA ASP A 126 -28.25 -4.01 -2.28
C ASP A 126 -28.03 -2.82 -3.23
N PHE A 127 -29.00 -1.91 -3.25
CA PHE A 127 -28.97 -0.69 -4.06
C PHE A 127 -28.17 0.46 -3.43
N SER A 128 -27.44 0.23 -2.34
CA SER A 128 -26.53 1.22 -1.78
C SER A 128 -25.20 1.30 -2.56
N CYS A 129 -24.48 2.42 -2.41
CA CYS A 129 -23.11 2.53 -2.92
C CYS A 129 -22.16 1.54 -2.23
N VAL A 130 -21.00 1.29 -2.84
CA VAL A 130 -19.98 0.37 -2.31
C VAL A 130 -19.40 0.88 -0.99
N ASP A 131 -19.06 2.16 -0.93
CA ASP A 131 -18.54 2.85 0.25
C ASP A 131 -19.08 4.28 0.32
N LYS A 132 -19.59 4.69 1.47
CA LYS A 132 -20.18 6.01 1.67
C LYS A 132 -19.13 7.11 1.85
N GLU A 133 -17.91 6.72 2.24
CA GLU A 133 -16.78 7.63 2.44
C GLU A 133 -15.92 7.77 1.17
N CYS A 134 -16.33 7.16 0.06
CA CYS A 134 -15.62 7.19 -1.22
C CYS A 134 -16.44 7.95 -2.26
N ASN A 135 -15.77 8.84 -3.00
CA ASN A 135 -16.37 9.66 -4.06
C ASN A 135 -15.92 9.25 -5.47
N CYS A 136 -15.43 8.01 -5.65
CA CYS A 136 -15.05 7.52 -6.97
C CYS A 136 -16.27 7.27 -7.86
N HIS A 137 -16.05 7.14 -9.17
CA HIS A 137 -17.10 6.88 -10.16
C HIS A 137 -18.01 5.69 -9.80
N LEU A 138 -17.44 4.60 -9.26
CA LEU A 138 -18.22 3.45 -8.78
C LEU A 138 -19.16 3.82 -7.62
N CYS A 139 -18.70 4.62 -6.65
CA CYS A 139 -19.50 4.95 -5.47
C CYS A 139 -20.54 6.04 -5.71
N ASN A 140 -20.33 6.91 -6.70
CA ASN A 140 -21.28 7.98 -7.03
C ASN A 140 -22.40 7.52 -7.95
N ASP A 141 -22.09 6.69 -8.95
CA ASP A 141 -22.98 6.46 -10.09
C ASP A 141 -23.61 5.06 -10.12
N TYR A 142 -23.11 4.13 -9.28
CA TYR A 142 -23.51 2.74 -9.33
C TYR A 142 -23.77 2.13 -7.94
N THR A 143 -24.55 1.06 -7.95
CA THR A 143 -24.91 0.31 -6.74
C THR A 143 -24.10 -0.97 -6.61
N LYS A 144 -24.06 -1.54 -5.40
CA LYS A 144 -23.48 -2.88 -5.20
C LYS A 144 -24.20 -3.96 -6.02
N ALA A 145 -25.53 -3.88 -6.12
CA ALA A 145 -26.33 -4.79 -6.94
C ALA A 145 -25.90 -4.76 -8.42
N TYR A 146 -25.70 -3.56 -8.98
CA TYR A 146 -25.26 -3.42 -10.36
C TYR A 146 -23.82 -3.92 -10.54
N LEU A 147 -22.90 -3.56 -9.63
CA LEU A 147 -21.54 -4.06 -9.69
C LEU A 147 -21.50 -5.59 -9.61
N ARG A 148 -22.24 -6.20 -8.68
CA ARG A 148 -22.37 -7.66 -8.56
C ARG A 148 -22.87 -8.28 -9.86
N HIS A 149 -23.90 -7.69 -10.48
CA HIS A 149 -24.42 -8.15 -11.76
C HIS A 149 -23.31 -8.18 -12.82
N LEU A 150 -22.54 -7.11 -12.98
CA LEU A 150 -21.41 -7.04 -13.92
C LEU A 150 -20.39 -8.17 -13.67
N PHE A 151 -20.06 -8.46 -12.41
CA PHE A 151 -19.16 -9.58 -12.08
C PHE A 151 -19.74 -10.94 -12.46
N ASN A 152 -21.04 -11.16 -12.28
CA ASN A 152 -21.67 -12.45 -12.61
C ASN A 152 -21.76 -12.71 -14.11
N ILE A 153 -21.88 -11.64 -14.92
CA ILE A 153 -21.90 -11.75 -16.38
C ILE A 153 -20.50 -11.60 -17.01
N ASN A 154 -19.44 -11.55 -16.18
CA ASN A 154 -18.05 -11.37 -16.60
C ASN A 154 -17.81 -10.11 -17.46
N GLU A 155 -18.51 -9.02 -17.14
CA GLU A 155 -18.38 -7.76 -17.88
C GLU A 155 -17.13 -6.97 -17.47
N MET A 156 -16.39 -6.48 -18.47
CA MET A 156 -15.12 -5.77 -18.28
C MET A 156 -15.31 -4.46 -17.49
N LEU A 157 -16.49 -3.84 -17.58
CA LEU A 157 -16.81 -2.65 -16.81
C LEU A 157 -16.72 -2.91 -15.30
N GLY A 158 -17.17 -4.07 -14.82
CA GLY A 158 -17.12 -4.42 -13.39
C GLY A 158 -15.69 -4.46 -12.87
N LEU A 159 -14.77 -5.06 -13.65
CA LEU A 159 -13.34 -5.14 -13.34
C LEU A 159 -12.69 -3.75 -13.29
N ARG A 160 -13.05 -2.87 -14.24
CA ARG A 160 -12.53 -1.49 -14.30
C ARG A 160 -13.01 -0.67 -13.11
N LEU A 161 -14.32 -0.68 -12.82
CA LEU A 161 -14.92 0.04 -11.70
C LEU A 161 -14.32 -0.40 -10.37
N ALA A 162 -14.21 -1.71 -10.12
CA ALA A 162 -13.65 -2.23 -8.88
C ALA A 162 -12.15 -1.91 -8.72
N SER A 163 -11.37 -1.97 -9.81
CA SER A 163 -9.95 -1.58 -9.79
C SER A 163 -9.77 -0.09 -9.50
N MET A 164 -10.56 0.77 -10.14
CA MET A 164 -10.53 2.22 -9.90
C MET A 164 -10.89 2.54 -8.45
N HIS A 165 -11.96 1.95 -7.92
CA HIS A 165 -12.36 2.12 -6.52
C HIS A 165 -11.25 1.72 -5.54
N ASN A 166 -10.64 0.56 -5.73
CA ASN A 166 -9.55 0.12 -4.85
C ASN A 166 -8.34 1.05 -4.93
N ILE A 167 -7.97 1.54 -6.12
CA ILE A 167 -6.90 2.56 -6.22
C ILE A 167 -7.31 3.84 -5.48
N THR A 168 -8.55 4.32 -5.67
CA THR A 168 -9.04 5.51 -4.96
C THR A 168 -8.99 5.33 -3.44
N TYR A 169 -9.39 4.16 -2.92
CA TYR A 169 -9.28 3.85 -1.50
C TYR A 169 -7.84 4.02 -0.97
N TYR A 170 -6.84 3.52 -1.71
CA TYR A 170 -5.43 3.65 -1.31
C TYR A 170 -4.94 5.09 -1.35
N MET A 171 -5.35 5.84 -2.38
CA MET A 171 -5.00 7.27 -2.47
C MET A 171 -5.59 8.07 -1.31
N LEU A 172 -6.86 7.83 -0.95
CA LEU A 172 -7.52 8.46 0.20
C LEU A 172 -6.90 8.04 1.53
N LEU A 173 -6.49 6.77 1.67
CA LEU A 173 -5.76 6.29 2.84
C LEU A 173 -4.43 7.05 3.01
N MET A 174 -3.63 7.12 1.94
CA MET A 174 -2.35 7.84 1.98
C MET A 174 -2.52 9.34 2.19
N GLU A 175 -3.59 9.94 1.66
CA GLU A 175 -3.95 11.33 1.95
C GLU A 175 -4.31 11.54 3.42
N THR A 176 -5.10 10.64 3.99
CA THR A 176 -5.48 10.67 5.41
C THR A 176 -4.25 10.53 6.30
N ILE A 177 -3.34 9.61 5.97
CA ILE A 177 -2.08 9.41 6.69
C ILE A 177 -1.27 10.72 6.70
N ARG A 178 -1.01 11.31 5.52
CA ARG A 178 -0.26 12.58 5.43
C ARG A 178 -0.92 13.71 6.23
N LYS A 179 -2.25 13.83 6.13
CA LYS A 179 -3.02 14.82 6.90
C LYS A 179 -2.84 14.61 8.41
N LYS A 180 -2.94 13.38 8.89
CA LYS A 180 -2.81 13.07 10.32
C LYS A 180 -1.40 13.27 10.85
N ILE A 181 -0.37 13.05 10.02
CA ILE A 181 1.02 13.37 10.36
C ILE A 181 1.17 14.89 10.54
N ASN A 182 0.70 15.68 9.57
CA ASN A 182 0.78 17.14 9.63
C ASN A 182 -0.01 17.74 10.81
N GLU A 183 -1.10 17.10 11.23
CA GLU A 183 -1.90 17.48 12.41
C GLU A 183 -1.27 17.05 13.75
N GLY A 184 -0.20 16.24 13.74
CA GLY A 184 0.38 15.67 14.97
C GLY A 184 -0.48 14.55 15.60
N GLU A 185 -1.49 14.06 14.89
CA GLU A 185 -2.50 13.10 15.38
C GLU A 185 -2.29 11.68 14.83
N PHE A 186 -1.24 11.46 14.03
CA PHE A 186 -1.01 10.18 13.35
C PHE A 186 -0.90 9.00 14.32
N SER A 187 -0.13 9.13 15.40
CA SER A 187 0.07 8.03 16.37
C SER A 187 -1.24 7.55 16.99
N LYS A 188 -2.11 8.47 17.41
CA LYS A 188 -3.44 8.13 17.95
C LYS A 188 -4.36 7.57 16.88
N TRP A 189 -4.35 8.16 15.69
CA TRP A 189 -5.18 7.74 14.58
C TRP A 189 -4.81 6.33 14.08
N SER A 190 -3.53 6.03 13.95
CA SER A 190 -3.03 4.74 13.46
C SER A 190 -3.43 3.61 14.39
N VAL A 191 -3.30 3.79 15.71
CA VAL A 191 -3.74 2.80 16.71
C VAL A 191 -5.24 2.50 16.56
N ASN A 192 -6.06 3.53 16.42
CA ASN A 192 -7.51 3.35 16.22
C ASN A 192 -7.82 2.64 14.89
N TYR A 193 -7.13 3.00 13.81
CA TYR A 193 -7.27 2.38 12.50
C TYR A 193 -6.91 0.90 12.55
N LEU A 194 -5.76 0.54 13.14
CA LEU A 194 -5.29 -0.83 13.28
C LEU A 194 -6.22 -1.67 14.18
N ASN A 195 -6.70 -1.10 15.29
CA ASN A 195 -7.65 -1.78 16.19
C ASN A 195 -8.97 -2.10 15.49
N LYS A 196 -9.48 -1.16 14.68
CA LYS A 196 -10.71 -1.33 13.90
C LYS A 196 -10.66 -2.54 12.97
N TYR A 197 -9.48 -2.86 12.43
CA TYR A 197 -9.28 -3.95 11.47
C TYR A 197 -8.46 -5.13 12.01
N SER A 198 -8.26 -5.20 13.33
CA SER A 198 -7.43 -6.23 13.97
C SER A 198 -7.86 -7.67 13.66
N ASN A 199 -9.16 -7.88 13.42
CA ASN A 199 -9.74 -9.18 13.08
C ASN A 199 -9.89 -9.44 11.57
N ASP A 200 -9.66 -8.44 10.71
CA ASP A 200 -9.75 -8.60 9.25
C ASP A 200 -8.36 -8.79 8.66
N GLN A 201 -7.94 -10.05 8.53
CA GLN A 201 -6.64 -10.36 7.93
C GLN A 201 -6.50 -9.84 6.50
N ARG A 202 -7.58 -9.49 5.79
CA ARG A 202 -7.53 -8.97 4.41
C ARG A 202 -7.16 -7.49 4.37
N MET A 203 -7.32 -6.79 5.50
CA MET A 203 -6.88 -5.40 5.69
C MET A 203 -5.40 -5.32 6.03
#